data_AF-A0A956NBT0-F1
#
_entry.id   AF-A0A956NBT0-F1
#
_cell.length_a   1.000
_cell.length_b   1.000
_cell.length_c   1.000
_cell.angle_alpha   90.00
_cell.angle_beta   90.00
_cell.angle_gamma   90.00
#
_symmetry.space_group_name_H-M   'P 1'
#
loop_
_entity.id
_entity.type
_entity.pdbx_description
1 polymer ?
#
loop_
_entity_poly.entity_id
_entity_poly.type
_entity_poly.pdbx_seq_one_letter_code
_entity_poly.pdbx_strand_id
1 'polypeptide(L)'
;MKGIVVGAGGTTRELLRRLGPAWEITVIEQDRTRLDLARAIRPFRALPGDGSSRVVLQRAGLADADALVAATNDDEVNLEVCRLAREAGIPRVVAISADPERITDYRDLQVPSFSPDRLTARRLEEGLESRKVSSQSFARGRAEAIEFEVAESSAVRGRSLKELRARSWVVGAVLRGEQLLIPHGDTVFEAGDLVTVVGSGADFAEIVRTFTSGRARFPLDFGKGVALALENTDMEPTLKEAAAFVQSTRASSLVLVHKDPNATRDEDERQRIEKLVENARSIAGGTELEARPVSALPTNALVQTAADESVGVIVRPLRPTSSPIGFLKARRAIDLARKTETPVLVSRGTFPYQRVLVPARRTKAGRSAARTAIDIAVQVGAELTAIAAVEPAFLASPEAGHEARLAIGFVREEATVLGQHVKGRIRRGNPGRVLLGAIREGSDLVVLGIDLHPKNRFQLSIAAYLVAQSPSSILIVPSRE
;
A
#
# COMPACT_ATOMS: atom_id res chain seq x y z
N MET A 1 -20.13 -32.98 30.41
CA MET A 1 -18.66 -33.20 30.49
C MET A 1 -18.15 -32.57 31.77
N LYS A 2 -17.32 -33.29 32.54
CA LYS A 2 -16.76 -32.86 33.83
C LYS A 2 -15.38 -32.25 33.63
N GLY A 3 -15.21 -30.99 34.00
CA GLY A 3 -13.93 -30.28 33.90
C GLY A 3 -13.42 -29.83 35.27
N ILE A 4 -12.12 -29.93 35.49
CA ILE A 4 -11.43 -29.36 36.64
C ILE A 4 -10.58 -28.18 36.17
N VAL A 5 -10.68 -27.03 36.85
CA VAL A 5 -9.81 -25.88 36.61
C VAL A 5 -9.08 -25.54 37.91
N VAL A 6 -7.76 -25.50 37.87
CA VAL A 6 -6.91 -25.14 39.00
C VAL A 6 -6.41 -23.71 38.81
N GLY A 7 -6.71 -22.84 39.78
CA GLY A 7 -6.47 -21.39 39.72
C GLY A 7 -7.68 -20.63 39.19
N ALA A 8 -8.00 -19.49 39.84
CA ALA A 8 -9.12 -18.60 39.49
C ALA A 8 -8.64 -17.21 38.99
N GLY A 9 -7.50 -17.19 38.30
CA GLY A 9 -6.91 -15.99 37.71
C GLY A 9 -7.71 -15.39 36.54
N GLY A 10 -7.14 -14.36 35.90
CA GLY A 10 -7.77 -13.67 34.77
C GLY A 10 -8.15 -14.60 33.62
N THR A 11 -7.23 -15.50 33.24
CA THR A 11 -7.46 -16.48 32.17
C THR A 11 -8.58 -17.45 32.51
N THR A 12 -8.64 -17.97 33.75
CA THR A 12 -9.74 -18.84 34.20
C THR A 12 -11.08 -18.12 34.12
N ARG A 13 -11.15 -16.86 34.54
CA ARG A 13 -12.38 -16.07 34.46
C ARG A 13 -12.87 -15.91 33.02
N GLU A 14 -11.96 -15.62 32.09
CA GLU A 14 -12.32 -15.52 30.67
C GLU A 14 -12.70 -16.88 30.06
N LEU A 15 -12.00 -17.96 30.44
CA LEU A 15 -12.36 -19.32 30.06
C LEU A 15 -13.78 -19.67 30.52
N LEU A 16 -14.13 -19.36 31.77
CA LEU A 16 -15.46 -19.62 32.33
C LEU A 16 -16.57 -18.93 31.53
N ARG A 17 -16.35 -17.73 30.97
CA ARG A 17 -17.33 -17.04 30.10
C ARG A 17 -17.59 -17.77 28.79
N ARG A 18 -16.58 -18.45 28.26
CA ARG A 18 -16.61 -19.09 26.93
C ARG A 18 -17.09 -20.54 26.97
N LEU A 19 -16.97 -21.20 28.12
CA LEU A 19 -17.42 -22.58 28.28
C LEU A 19 -18.95 -22.66 28.19
N GLY A 20 -19.44 -23.45 27.24
CA GLY A 20 -20.87 -23.70 27.08
C GLY A 20 -21.50 -24.46 28.26
N PRO A 21 -22.84 -24.50 28.33
CA PRO A 21 -23.59 -25.07 29.46
C PRO A 21 -23.39 -26.58 29.64
N ALA A 22 -22.91 -27.31 28.63
CA ALA A 22 -22.64 -28.75 28.69
C ALA A 22 -21.45 -29.15 29.60
N TRP A 23 -20.72 -28.15 30.12
CA TRP A 23 -19.59 -28.36 31.03
C TRP A 23 -19.99 -28.15 32.49
N GLU A 24 -19.82 -29.19 33.29
CA GLU A 24 -19.85 -29.14 34.75
C GLU A 24 -18.42 -28.88 35.24
N ILE A 25 -18.18 -27.70 35.80
CA ILE A 25 -16.83 -27.27 36.18
C ILE A 25 -16.66 -27.31 37.70
N THR A 26 -15.53 -27.85 38.15
CA THR A 26 -15.00 -27.65 39.49
C THR A 26 -13.79 -26.72 39.43
N VAL A 27 -13.81 -25.61 40.18
CA VAL A 27 -12.67 -24.68 40.26
C VAL A 27 -12.00 -24.83 41.62
N ILE A 28 -10.68 -25.06 41.59
CA ILE A 28 -9.82 -25.16 42.78
C ILE A 28 -8.99 -23.89 42.89
N GLU A 29 -9.06 -23.20 44.03
CA GLU A 29 -8.30 -21.97 44.28
C GLU A 29 -8.09 -21.79 45.78
N GLN A 30 -6.90 -21.34 46.21
CA GLN A 30 -6.60 -21.10 47.61
C GLN A 30 -7.19 -19.74 48.07
N ASP A 31 -7.10 -18.73 47.23
CA ASP A 31 -7.62 -17.39 47.51
C ASP A 31 -9.15 -17.33 47.33
N ARG A 32 -9.85 -17.25 48.47
CA ARG A 32 -11.31 -17.16 48.51
C ARG A 32 -11.85 -15.96 47.73
N THR A 33 -11.15 -14.84 47.74
CA THR A 33 -11.55 -13.62 47.01
C THR A 33 -11.56 -13.88 45.51
N ARG A 34 -10.53 -14.54 44.97
CA ARG A 34 -10.47 -14.90 43.55
C ARG A 34 -11.55 -15.90 43.17
N LEU A 35 -11.84 -16.85 44.06
CA LEU A 35 -12.89 -17.83 43.86
C LEU A 35 -14.28 -17.18 43.81
N ASP A 36 -14.55 -16.22 44.69
CA ASP A 36 -15.82 -15.48 44.70
C ASP A 36 -15.98 -14.57 43.47
N LEU A 37 -14.89 -13.92 43.02
CA LEU A 37 -14.88 -13.19 41.74
C LEU A 37 -15.19 -14.10 40.54
N ALA A 38 -14.67 -15.32 40.54
CA ALA A 38 -14.97 -16.28 39.48
C ALA A 38 -16.43 -16.74 39.53
N ARG A 39 -17.00 -16.98 40.74
CA ARG A 39 -18.41 -17.41 40.92
C ARG A 39 -19.41 -16.45 40.31
N ALA A 40 -19.10 -15.16 40.26
CA ALA A 40 -19.94 -14.14 39.63
C ALA A 40 -20.11 -14.33 38.11
N ILE A 41 -19.28 -15.16 37.46
CA ILE A 41 -19.28 -15.34 36.01
C ILE A 41 -20.29 -16.40 35.57
N ARG A 42 -20.30 -17.55 36.25
CA ARG A 42 -21.23 -18.66 36.00
C ARG A 42 -21.26 -19.63 37.18
N PRO A 43 -22.32 -20.45 37.32
CA PRO A 43 -22.35 -21.52 38.30
C PRO A 43 -21.25 -22.56 38.04
N PHE A 44 -20.51 -22.92 39.10
CA PHE A 44 -19.55 -24.01 39.12
C PHE A 44 -19.37 -24.51 40.57
N ARG A 45 -18.79 -25.71 40.74
CA ARG A 45 -18.44 -26.24 42.05
C ARG A 45 -17.12 -25.62 42.52
N ALA A 46 -17.16 -24.82 43.58
CA ALA A 46 -15.97 -24.16 44.11
C ALA A 46 -15.31 -25.02 45.20
N LEU A 47 -14.00 -25.25 45.09
CA LEU A 47 -13.23 -26.02 46.06
C LEU A 47 -12.03 -25.20 46.56
N PRO A 48 -12.14 -24.55 47.73
CA PRO A 48 -11.00 -23.87 48.33
C PRO A 48 -9.91 -24.88 48.72
N GLY A 49 -8.68 -24.71 48.21
CA GLY A 49 -7.57 -25.60 48.52
C GLY A 49 -6.39 -25.49 47.58
N ASP A 50 -5.30 -26.19 47.94
CA ASP A 50 -4.10 -26.28 47.13
C ASP A 50 -4.29 -27.25 45.97
N GLY A 51 -4.15 -26.74 44.74
CA GLY A 51 -4.27 -27.52 43.52
C GLY A 51 -3.20 -28.59 43.35
N SER A 52 -2.00 -28.40 43.91
CA SER A 52 -0.92 -29.41 43.86
C SER A 52 -1.20 -30.61 44.79
N SER A 53 -2.19 -30.51 45.67
CA SER A 53 -2.55 -31.58 46.59
C SER A 53 -3.39 -32.65 45.91
N ARG A 54 -2.88 -33.89 45.85
CA ARG A 54 -3.62 -35.07 45.38
C ARG A 54 -4.97 -35.24 46.08
N VAL A 55 -5.03 -34.99 47.39
CA VAL A 55 -6.27 -35.12 48.18
C VAL A 55 -7.31 -34.09 47.72
N VAL A 56 -6.89 -32.84 47.46
CA VAL A 56 -7.79 -31.78 46.98
C VAL A 56 -8.29 -32.11 45.57
N LEU A 57 -7.41 -32.57 44.68
CA LEU A 57 -7.79 -32.99 43.33
C LEU A 57 -8.77 -34.17 43.34
N GLN A 58 -8.55 -35.18 44.20
CA GLN A 58 -9.50 -36.29 44.37
C GLN A 58 -10.87 -35.78 44.81
N ARG A 59 -10.93 -34.86 45.78
CA ARG A 59 -12.19 -34.23 46.22
C ARG A 59 -12.88 -33.43 45.10
N ALA A 60 -12.11 -32.87 44.17
CA ALA A 60 -12.61 -32.17 42.99
C ALA A 60 -13.22 -33.11 41.92
N GLY A 61 -13.00 -34.42 42.05
CA GLY A 61 -13.49 -35.43 41.12
C GLY A 61 -12.47 -35.84 40.06
N LEU A 62 -11.16 -35.83 40.40
CA LEU A 62 -10.07 -36.16 39.46
C LEU A 62 -10.28 -37.48 38.72
N ALA A 63 -10.80 -38.51 39.39
CA ALA A 63 -10.99 -39.85 38.83
C ALA A 63 -12.01 -39.90 37.67
N ASP A 64 -13.00 -38.99 37.67
CA ASP A 64 -14.10 -38.98 36.70
C ASP A 64 -14.04 -37.77 35.76
N ALA A 65 -12.92 -37.03 35.75
CA ALA A 65 -12.81 -35.80 34.99
C ALA A 65 -12.52 -36.08 33.50
N ASP A 66 -13.29 -35.46 32.62
CA ASP A 66 -13.07 -35.50 31.17
C ASP A 66 -11.95 -34.56 30.73
N ALA A 67 -11.72 -33.49 31.50
CA ALA A 67 -10.68 -32.51 31.22
C ALA A 67 -10.15 -31.83 32.49
N LEU A 68 -8.89 -31.42 32.44
CA LEU A 68 -8.25 -30.62 33.47
C LEU A 68 -7.47 -29.45 32.86
N VAL A 69 -7.61 -28.27 33.47
CA VAL A 69 -6.89 -27.04 33.13
C VAL A 69 -6.08 -26.59 34.33
N ALA A 70 -4.76 -26.57 34.22
CA ALA A 70 -3.85 -25.98 35.20
C ALA A 70 -3.58 -24.52 34.83
N ALA A 71 -4.16 -23.58 35.57
CA ALA A 71 -4.20 -22.15 35.23
C ALA A 71 -3.81 -21.24 36.40
N THR A 72 -2.86 -21.68 37.22
CA THR A 72 -2.24 -20.81 38.24
C THR A 72 -1.13 -19.95 37.62
N ASN A 73 -0.60 -19.02 38.41
CA ASN A 73 0.58 -18.23 38.08
C ASN A 73 1.90 -18.89 38.51
N ASP A 74 1.86 -20.17 38.91
CA ASP A 74 3.01 -20.91 39.41
C ASP A 74 3.18 -22.19 38.58
N ASP A 75 4.25 -22.26 37.80
CA ASP A 75 4.54 -23.39 36.93
C ASP A 75 4.84 -24.68 37.70
N GLU A 76 5.38 -24.62 38.92
CA GLU A 76 5.58 -25.83 39.73
C GLU A 76 4.24 -26.45 40.10
N VAL A 77 3.29 -25.61 40.53
CA VAL A 77 1.93 -26.06 40.82
C VAL A 77 1.26 -26.61 39.56
N ASN A 78 1.39 -25.92 38.43
CA ASN A 78 0.76 -26.35 37.19
C ASN A 78 1.35 -27.67 36.65
N LEU A 79 2.67 -27.85 36.72
CA LEU A 79 3.35 -29.08 36.32
C LEU A 79 2.95 -30.26 37.22
N GLU A 80 2.91 -30.06 38.55
CA GLU A 80 2.49 -31.11 39.48
C GLU A 80 1.03 -31.49 39.25
N VAL A 81 0.14 -30.52 39.09
CA VAL A 81 -1.27 -30.75 38.73
C VAL A 81 -1.38 -31.56 37.44
N CYS A 82 -0.60 -31.19 36.42
CA CYS A 82 -0.60 -31.89 35.13
C CYS A 82 -0.10 -33.32 35.26
N ARG A 83 0.97 -33.54 36.02
CA ARG A 83 1.53 -34.87 36.30
C ARG A 83 0.48 -35.76 36.99
N LEU A 84 -0.15 -35.26 38.05
CA LEU A 84 -1.22 -35.97 38.78
C LEU A 84 -2.43 -36.26 37.88
N ALA A 85 -2.79 -35.35 36.99
CA ALA A 85 -3.87 -35.53 36.03
C ALA A 85 -3.56 -36.62 34.99
N ARG A 86 -2.31 -36.67 34.52
CA ARG A 86 -1.82 -37.72 33.61
C ARG A 86 -1.79 -39.08 34.27
N GLU A 87 -1.31 -39.17 35.51
CA GLU A 87 -1.35 -40.41 36.30
C GLU A 87 -2.78 -40.91 36.53
N ALA A 88 -3.74 -40.01 36.72
CA ALA A 88 -5.14 -40.34 36.87
C ALA A 88 -5.84 -40.73 35.55
N GLY A 89 -5.13 -40.68 34.42
CA GLY A 89 -5.66 -41.08 33.11
C GLY A 89 -6.61 -40.06 32.47
N ILE A 90 -6.58 -38.80 32.89
CA ILE A 90 -7.45 -37.76 32.31
C ILE A 90 -7.08 -37.56 30.83
N PRO A 91 -8.06 -37.67 29.91
CA PRO A 91 -7.76 -37.66 28.48
C PRO A 91 -7.33 -36.28 27.98
N ARG A 92 -7.88 -35.19 28.55
CA ARG A 92 -7.63 -33.81 28.10
C ARG A 92 -7.04 -32.98 29.23
N VAL A 93 -5.71 -32.81 29.22
CA VAL A 93 -4.99 -31.97 30.18
C VAL A 93 -4.35 -30.82 29.43
N VAL A 94 -4.53 -29.58 29.88
CA VAL A 94 -3.89 -28.37 29.32
C VAL A 94 -3.42 -27.45 30.45
N ALA A 95 -2.39 -26.64 30.19
CA ALA A 95 -1.79 -25.77 31.19
C ALA A 95 -1.52 -24.35 30.69
N ILE A 96 -1.45 -23.41 31.64
CA ILE A 96 -0.83 -22.10 31.47
C ILE A 96 0.63 -22.22 31.88
N SER A 97 1.53 -21.74 31.01
CA SER A 97 2.96 -21.58 31.30
C SER A 97 3.19 -20.11 31.64
N ALA A 98 3.53 -19.80 32.89
CA ALA A 98 3.85 -18.42 33.28
C ALA A 98 5.26 -18.05 32.80
N ASP A 99 6.20 -18.99 32.90
CA ASP A 99 7.56 -18.89 32.41
C ASP A 99 7.70 -19.58 31.02
N PRO A 100 8.10 -18.83 29.97
CA PRO A 100 8.40 -19.40 28.65
C PRO A 100 9.52 -20.45 28.63
N GLU A 101 10.46 -20.41 29.57
CA GLU A 101 11.59 -21.35 29.61
C GLU A 101 11.15 -22.77 29.99
N ARG A 102 10.00 -22.89 30.68
CA ARG A 102 9.45 -24.16 31.18
C ARG A 102 8.58 -24.92 30.18
N ILE A 103 8.46 -24.43 28.95
CA ILE A 103 7.66 -25.07 27.89
C ILE A 103 8.14 -26.51 27.61
N THR A 104 9.44 -26.80 27.82
CA THR A 104 9.98 -28.16 27.68
C THR A 104 9.41 -29.12 28.72
N ASP A 105 9.26 -28.69 29.98
CA ASP A 105 8.76 -29.53 31.07
C ASP A 105 7.32 -30.02 30.78
N TYR A 106 6.46 -29.12 30.31
CA TYR A 106 5.10 -29.47 29.90
C TYR A 106 5.08 -30.42 28.69
N ARG A 107 6.03 -30.26 27.77
CA ARG A 107 6.16 -31.12 26.59
C ARG A 107 6.53 -32.55 26.98
N ASP A 108 7.40 -32.71 27.97
CA ASP A 108 7.82 -34.03 28.47
C ASP A 108 6.65 -34.75 29.15
N LEU A 109 5.75 -34.00 29.81
CA LEU A 109 4.46 -34.51 30.32
C LEU A 109 3.39 -34.71 29.22
N GLN A 110 3.73 -34.43 27.97
CA GLN A 110 2.82 -34.44 26.82
C GLN A 110 1.58 -33.55 27.02
N VAL A 111 1.72 -32.46 27.78
CA VAL A 111 0.65 -31.51 28.05
C VAL A 111 0.80 -30.27 27.16
N PRO A 112 -0.22 -29.91 26.36
CA PRO A 112 -0.23 -28.61 25.70
C PRO A 112 -0.23 -27.48 26.73
N SER A 113 0.79 -26.62 26.66
CA SER A 113 0.90 -25.42 27.48
C SER A 113 0.79 -24.14 26.65
N PHE A 114 0.23 -23.10 27.26
CA PHE A 114 0.00 -21.80 26.61
C PHE A 114 0.56 -20.67 27.49
N SER A 115 1.29 -19.73 26.89
CA SER A 115 1.79 -18.54 27.59
C SER A 115 0.95 -17.31 27.22
N PRO A 116 0.11 -16.79 28.13
CA PRO A 116 -0.75 -15.63 27.88
C PRO A 116 0.04 -14.39 27.45
N ASP A 117 1.20 -14.16 28.08
CA ASP A 117 2.03 -13.00 27.78
C ASP A 117 2.62 -13.07 26.38
N ARG A 118 3.11 -14.25 25.95
CA ARG A 118 3.59 -14.44 24.57
C ARG A 118 2.47 -14.27 23.54
N LEU A 119 1.29 -14.82 23.83
CA LEU A 119 0.13 -14.68 22.94
C LEU A 119 -0.32 -13.20 22.85
N THR A 120 -0.28 -12.47 23.96
CA THR A 120 -0.66 -11.05 24.00
C THR A 120 0.39 -10.18 23.30
N ALA A 121 1.67 -10.38 23.58
CA ALA A 121 2.77 -9.65 22.95
C ALA A 121 2.73 -9.79 21.43
N ARG A 122 2.49 -11.00 20.92
CA ARG A 122 2.32 -11.25 19.50
C ARG A 122 1.16 -10.44 18.89
N ARG A 123 0.00 -10.39 19.56
CA ARG A 123 -1.14 -9.58 19.09
C ARG A 123 -0.85 -8.07 19.11
N LEU A 124 -0.06 -7.60 20.07
CA LEU A 124 0.35 -6.20 20.13
C LEU A 124 1.35 -5.87 19.03
N GLU A 125 2.32 -6.75 18.75
CA GLU A 125 3.26 -6.64 17.63
C GLU A 125 2.52 -6.57 16.29
N GLU A 126 1.56 -7.48 16.05
CA GLU A 126 0.66 -7.46 14.88
C GLU A 126 -0.06 -6.10 14.73
N GLY A 127 -0.48 -5.48 15.84
CA GLY A 127 -1.15 -4.17 15.83
C GLY A 127 -0.20 -2.98 15.57
N LEU A 128 1.11 -3.16 15.74
CA LEU A 128 2.13 -2.14 15.49
C LEU A 128 2.73 -2.23 14.08
N GLU A 129 2.56 -3.36 13.38
CA GLU A 129 2.99 -3.48 11.99
C GLU A 129 2.15 -2.57 11.08
N SER A 130 2.83 -1.66 10.38
CA SER A 130 2.19 -0.71 9.45
C SER A 130 1.67 -1.37 8.18
N ARG A 131 2.08 -2.62 7.92
CA ARG A 131 1.55 -3.42 6.82
C ARG A 131 0.31 -4.12 7.35
N LYS A 132 -0.79 -4.16 6.60
CA LYS A 132 -2.00 -4.93 6.92
C LYS A 132 -1.73 -6.44 6.79
N VAL A 133 -0.74 -6.92 7.52
CA VAL A 133 -0.24 -8.29 7.53
C VAL A 133 -0.71 -8.88 8.85
N SER A 134 -1.90 -9.48 8.85
CA SER A 134 -2.34 -10.25 10.02
C SER A 134 -1.81 -11.67 9.85
N SER A 135 -0.94 -12.11 10.76
CA SER A 135 -0.49 -13.49 10.79
C SER A 135 -1.20 -14.28 11.89
N GLN A 136 -1.67 -15.48 11.60
CA GLN A 136 -2.20 -16.41 12.59
C GLN A 136 -1.50 -17.74 12.44
N SER A 137 -0.74 -18.12 13.47
CA SER A 137 -0.16 -19.45 13.51
C SER A 137 -1.20 -20.50 13.90
N PHE A 138 -1.21 -21.61 13.16
CA PHE A 138 -2.02 -22.78 13.45
C PHE A 138 -1.19 -24.07 13.26
N ALA A 139 -1.79 -25.23 13.55
CA ALA A 139 -1.09 -26.52 13.50
C ALA A 139 0.21 -26.58 14.34
N ARG A 140 0.19 -26.07 15.58
CA ARG A 140 1.35 -26.04 16.51
C ARG A 140 2.59 -25.32 15.95
N GLY A 141 2.40 -24.23 15.19
CA GLY A 141 3.52 -23.46 14.63
C GLY A 141 3.99 -23.94 13.25
N ARG A 142 3.44 -25.03 12.72
CA ARG A 142 3.88 -25.59 11.41
C ARG A 142 3.27 -24.88 10.21
N ALA A 143 2.18 -24.16 10.42
CA ALA A 143 1.53 -23.37 9.38
C ALA A 143 1.15 -21.99 9.92
N GLU A 144 1.17 -21.02 9.04
CA GLU A 144 0.79 -19.65 9.32
C GLU A 144 -0.13 -19.17 8.19
N ALA A 145 -1.26 -18.60 8.59
CA ALA A 145 -2.14 -17.87 7.69
C ALA A 145 -1.73 -16.41 7.76
N ILE A 146 -1.58 -15.77 6.61
CA ILE A 146 -1.19 -14.38 6.52
C ILE A 146 -2.17 -13.70 5.58
N GLU A 147 -2.74 -12.60 6.02
CA GLU A 147 -3.63 -11.78 5.20
C GLU A 147 -2.88 -10.58 4.63
N PHE A 148 -3.07 -10.28 3.35
CA PHE A 148 -2.48 -9.12 2.68
C PHE A 148 -3.53 -8.39 1.86
N GLU A 149 -3.57 -7.07 1.97
CA GLU A 149 -4.27 -6.25 0.99
C GLU A 149 -3.40 -6.08 -0.25
N VAL A 150 -3.93 -6.45 -1.42
CA VAL A 150 -3.26 -6.24 -2.71
C VAL A 150 -3.22 -4.74 -2.99
N ALA A 151 -2.05 -4.16 -2.80
CA ALA A 151 -1.82 -2.77 -3.15
C ALA A 151 -1.94 -2.53 -4.66
N GLU A 152 -2.21 -1.30 -5.04
CA GLU A 152 -2.32 -0.89 -6.44
C GLU A 152 -1.02 -1.07 -7.23
N SER A 153 0.12 -0.84 -6.59
CA SER A 153 1.43 -1.09 -7.18
C SER A 153 1.85 -2.56 -7.12
N SER A 154 1.09 -3.44 -6.46
CA SER A 154 1.48 -4.82 -6.19
C SER A 154 1.83 -5.59 -7.45
N ALA A 155 2.91 -6.37 -7.38
CA ALA A 155 3.38 -7.23 -8.46
C ALA A 155 2.40 -8.36 -8.81
N VAL A 156 1.39 -8.64 -7.97
CA VAL A 156 0.35 -9.64 -8.25
C VAL A 156 -0.91 -9.04 -8.91
N ARG A 157 -1.09 -7.71 -8.91
CA ARG A 157 -2.26 -7.06 -9.51
C ARG A 157 -2.39 -7.39 -10.99
N GLY A 158 -3.54 -7.94 -11.39
CA GLY A 158 -3.86 -8.33 -12.76
C GLY A 158 -3.23 -9.65 -13.20
N ARG A 159 -2.59 -10.40 -12.29
CA ARG A 159 -2.06 -11.74 -12.55
C ARG A 159 -3.01 -12.80 -11.98
N SER A 160 -3.10 -13.94 -12.66
CA SER A 160 -3.82 -15.10 -12.14
C SER A 160 -3.00 -15.88 -11.11
N LEU A 161 -3.65 -16.58 -10.18
CA LEU A 161 -2.97 -17.39 -9.15
C LEU A 161 -1.99 -18.42 -9.76
N LYS A 162 -2.36 -19.07 -10.87
CA LYS A 162 -1.49 -20.04 -11.57
C LYS A 162 -0.17 -19.41 -12.07
N GLU A 163 -0.17 -18.11 -12.38
CA GLU A 163 1.04 -17.40 -12.82
C GLU A 163 2.04 -17.16 -11.67
N LEU A 164 1.59 -17.21 -10.41
CA LEU A 164 2.48 -17.02 -9.26
C LEU A 164 3.36 -18.25 -9.00
N ARG A 165 2.99 -19.42 -9.53
CA ARG A 165 3.74 -20.68 -9.42
C ARG A 165 4.15 -21.02 -7.98
N ALA A 166 3.27 -20.73 -7.02
CA ALA A 166 3.48 -21.02 -5.61
C ALA A 166 3.66 -22.53 -5.39
N ARG A 167 4.75 -22.93 -4.71
CA ARG A 167 5.05 -24.34 -4.42
C ARG A 167 4.94 -24.69 -2.93
N SER A 168 5.24 -23.73 -2.04
CA SER A 168 5.30 -23.94 -0.59
C SER A 168 4.15 -23.29 0.18
N TRP A 169 3.28 -22.55 -0.51
CA TRP A 169 2.14 -21.85 0.08
C TRP A 169 0.92 -21.89 -0.85
N VAL A 170 -0.26 -21.69 -0.26
CA VAL A 170 -1.56 -21.77 -0.92
C VAL A 170 -2.37 -20.54 -0.58
N VAL A 171 -3.08 -19.97 -1.55
CA VAL A 171 -4.09 -18.94 -1.25
C VAL A 171 -5.36 -19.66 -0.78
N GLY A 172 -5.74 -19.44 0.48
CA GLY A 172 -6.91 -20.06 1.07
C GLY A 172 -8.21 -19.32 0.73
N ALA A 173 -8.14 -17.99 0.65
CA ALA A 173 -9.28 -17.14 0.37
C ALA A 173 -8.87 -15.80 -0.23
N VAL A 174 -9.78 -15.18 -0.98
CA VAL A 174 -9.70 -13.78 -1.41
C VAL A 174 -11.00 -13.09 -1.01
N LEU A 175 -10.93 -12.08 -0.16
CA LEU A 175 -12.07 -11.22 0.16
C LEU A 175 -12.00 -9.98 -0.73
N ARG A 176 -13.00 -9.83 -1.61
CA ARG A 176 -13.12 -8.68 -2.53
C ARG A 176 -14.33 -7.85 -2.13
N GLY A 177 -14.09 -6.68 -1.56
CA GLY A 177 -15.15 -5.91 -0.90
C GLY A 177 -15.76 -6.72 0.24
N GLU A 178 -17.01 -7.15 0.09
CA GLU A 178 -17.70 -8.02 1.05
C GLU A 178 -17.85 -9.48 0.59
N GLN A 179 -17.36 -9.81 -0.61
CA GLN A 179 -17.50 -11.14 -1.19
C GLN A 179 -16.28 -12.01 -0.90
N LEU A 180 -16.51 -13.14 -0.22
CA LEU A 180 -15.49 -14.17 -0.04
C LEU A 180 -15.41 -15.08 -1.28
N LEU A 181 -14.24 -15.13 -1.90
CA LEU A 181 -13.92 -15.95 -3.06
C LEU A 181 -12.99 -17.09 -2.64
N ILE A 182 -13.33 -18.33 -3.03
CA ILE A 182 -12.41 -19.47 -2.95
C ILE A 182 -11.56 -19.47 -4.22
N PRO A 183 -10.24 -19.22 -4.14
CA PRO A 183 -9.43 -19.00 -5.33
C PRO A 183 -9.13 -20.31 -6.07
N HIS A 184 -9.07 -20.21 -7.39
CA HIS A 184 -8.63 -21.25 -8.31
C HIS A 184 -7.48 -20.71 -9.18
N GLY A 185 -6.88 -21.55 -10.01
CA GLY A 185 -5.72 -21.16 -10.84
C GLY A 185 -5.95 -19.90 -11.68
N ASP A 186 -7.18 -19.68 -12.17
CA ASP A 186 -7.53 -18.53 -13.01
C ASP A 186 -7.98 -17.29 -12.22
N THR A 187 -8.04 -17.35 -10.88
CA THR A 187 -8.41 -16.21 -10.06
C THR A 187 -7.38 -15.09 -10.24
N VAL A 188 -7.84 -13.95 -10.77
CA VAL A 188 -7.02 -12.75 -11.00
C VAL A 188 -7.11 -11.83 -9.79
N PHE A 189 -5.96 -11.42 -9.26
CA PHE A 189 -5.88 -10.49 -8.13
C PHE A 189 -6.16 -9.06 -8.58
N GLU A 190 -6.99 -8.36 -7.83
CA GLU A 190 -7.34 -6.96 -8.02
C GLU A 190 -6.84 -6.12 -6.86
N ALA A 191 -6.65 -4.82 -7.10
CA ALA A 191 -6.29 -3.91 -6.03
C ALA A 191 -7.41 -3.84 -4.98
N GLY A 192 -7.04 -3.86 -3.70
CA GLY A 192 -7.98 -3.89 -2.58
C GLY A 192 -8.47 -5.29 -2.20
N ASP A 193 -8.11 -6.34 -2.95
CA ASP A 193 -8.35 -7.72 -2.52
C ASP A 193 -7.61 -7.98 -1.19
N LEU A 194 -8.31 -8.53 -0.20
CA LEU A 194 -7.69 -9.07 1.00
C LEU A 194 -7.45 -10.57 0.81
N VAL A 195 -6.19 -10.94 0.63
CA VAL A 195 -5.77 -12.29 0.24
C VAL A 195 -5.23 -13.03 1.45
N THR A 196 -5.86 -14.13 1.83
CA THR A 196 -5.39 -15.02 2.89
C THR A 196 -4.49 -16.11 2.28
N VAL A 197 -3.22 -16.10 2.65
CA VAL A 197 -2.21 -17.07 2.22
C VAL A 197 -1.83 -17.97 3.38
N VAL A 198 -1.78 -19.28 3.15
CA VAL A 198 -1.33 -20.28 4.10
C VAL A 198 0.01 -20.84 3.64
N GLY A 199 1.02 -20.80 4.51
CA GLY A 199 2.34 -21.35 4.23
C GLY A 199 3.09 -21.75 5.49
N SER A 200 4.33 -22.19 5.35
CA SER A 200 5.23 -22.36 6.50
C SER A 200 5.79 -21.01 6.94
N GLY A 201 6.14 -20.86 8.23
CA GLY A 201 6.76 -19.62 8.72
C GLY A 201 8.08 -19.27 8.01
N ALA A 202 8.78 -20.26 7.43
CA ALA A 202 10.01 -20.03 6.65
C ALA A 202 9.74 -19.30 5.32
N ASP A 203 8.54 -19.47 4.74
CA ASP A 203 8.13 -18.86 3.48
C ASP A 203 7.59 -17.42 3.68
N PHE A 204 7.38 -16.98 4.93
CA PHE A 204 6.73 -15.73 5.27
C PHE A 204 7.32 -14.53 4.52
N ALA A 205 8.64 -14.39 4.53
CA ALA A 205 9.32 -13.27 3.87
C ALA A 205 9.13 -13.30 2.33
N GLU A 206 9.11 -14.48 1.72
CA GLU A 206 8.86 -14.63 0.28
C GLU A 206 7.41 -14.31 -0.07
N ILE A 207 6.46 -14.80 0.73
CA ILE A 207 5.03 -14.54 0.55
C ILE A 207 4.78 -13.03 0.66
N VAL A 208 5.23 -12.40 1.74
CA VAL A 208 5.13 -10.96 1.94
C VAL A 208 5.74 -10.25 0.73
N ARG A 209 6.97 -10.58 0.33
CA ARG A 209 7.59 -9.96 -0.84
C ARG A 209 6.77 -10.18 -2.11
N THR A 210 6.19 -11.34 -2.34
CA THR A 210 5.43 -11.63 -3.57
C THR A 210 4.18 -10.77 -3.65
N PHE A 211 3.41 -10.66 -2.56
CA PHE A 211 2.15 -9.92 -2.53
C PHE A 211 2.33 -8.42 -2.26
N THR A 212 3.38 -8.03 -1.55
CA THR A 212 3.61 -6.65 -1.13
C THR A 212 4.78 -5.97 -1.86
N SER A 213 5.55 -6.65 -2.71
CA SER A 213 6.48 -5.94 -3.59
C SER A 213 5.71 -5.27 -4.72
N GLY A 214 6.02 -4.00 -4.95
CA GLY A 214 5.45 -3.29 -6.08
C GLY A 214 6.28 -3.47 -7.35
N ARG A 215 5.69 -3.15 -8.49
CA ARG A 215 6.46 -2.76 -9.69
C ARG A 215 6.04 -1.37 -10.10
N ALA A 216 7.00 -0.52 -10.44
CA ALA A 216 6.69 0.73 -11.11
C ALA A 216 6.05 0.41 -12.46
N ARG A 217 4.82 0.90 -12.70
CA ARG A 217 4.02 0.57 -13.88
C ARG A 217 3.83 1.78 -14.79
N PHE A 218 3.93 2.99 -14.28
CA PHE A 218 3.81 4.19 -15.09
C PHE A 218 4.81 4.19 -16.27
N PRO A 219 4.41 4.59 -17.50
CA PRO A 219 3.09 5.13 -17.89
C PRO A 219 2.06 4.06 -18.32
N LEU A 220 2.37 2.77 -18.24
CA LEU A 220 1.54 1.67 -18.77
C LEU A 220 0.13 1.60 -18.21
N ASP A 221 -0.11 2.15 -17.02
CA ASP A 221 -1.47 2.23 -16.49
C ASP A 221 -2.34 3.18 -17.32
N PHE A 222 -1.76 4.18 -17.99
CA PHE A 222 -2.43 5.11 -18.89
C PHE A 222 -2.35 4.68 -20.35
N GLY A 223 -1.20 4.13 -20.75
CA GLY A 223 -0.95 3.73 -22.13
C GLY A 223 0.54 3.46 -22.37
N LYS A 224 0.86 2.94 -23.55
CA LYS A 224 2.22 2.51 -23.92
C LYS A 224 3.01 3.62 -24.64
N GLY A 225 2.34 4.51 -25.35
CA GLY A 225 2.99 5.56 -26.13
C GLY A 225 3.20 6.86 -25.36
N VAL A 226 4.18 7.67 -25.81
CA VAL A 226 4.34 9.07 -25.42
C VAL A 226 4.07 9.92 -26.65
N ALA A 227 3.08 10.83 -26.62
CA ALA A 227 2.71 11.63 -27.79
C ALA A 227 3.20 13.07 -27.69
N LEU A 228 3.75 13.62 -28.78
CA LEU A 228 4.21 15.00 -28.90
C LEU A 228 3.74 15.61 -30.22
N ALA A 229 3.13 16.80 -30.16
CA ALA A 229 2.78 17.56 -31.36
C ALA A 229 3.97 18.39 -31.85
N LEU A 230 4.31 18.24 -33.12
CA LEU A 230 5.33 19.00 -33.81
C LEU A 230 4.72 20.24 -34.48
N GLU A 231 5.02 21.43 -33.98
CA GLU A 231 4.47 22.68 -34.51
C GLU A 231 5.54 23.64 -35.08
N ASN A 232 6.76 23.58 -34.56
CA ASN A 232 7.84 24.48 -34.94
C ASN A 232 9.22 23.85 -34.71
N THR A 233 10.26 24.53 -35.18
CA THR A 233 11.66 24.06 -35.12
C THR A 233 12.30 24.21 -33.73
N ASP A 234 11.78 25.09 -32.87
CA ASP A 234 12.32 25.36 -31.52
C ASP A 234 11.88 24.32 -30.47
N MET A 235 11.83 23.05 -30.86
CA MET A 235 11.34 21.95 -30.03
C MET A 235 12.44 21.02 -29.53
N GLU A 236 13.71 21.27 -29.85
CA GLU A 236 14.83 20.40 -29.51
C GLU A 236 14.89 20.03 -28.01
N PRO A 237 14.77 20.96 -27.03
CA PRO A 237 14.79 20.59 -25.61
C PRO A 237 13.63 19.66 -25.22
N THR A 238 12.45 19.89 -25.79
CA THR A 238 11.25 19.10 -25.53
C THR A 238 11.32 17.72 -26.19
N LEU A 239 11.88 17.64 -27.39
CA LEU A 239 12.12 16.38 -28.09
C LEU A 239 13.12 15.51 -27.34
N LYS A 240 14.24 16.09 -26.89
CA LYS A 240 15.23 15.37 -26.08
C LYS A 240 14.63 14.90 -24.75
N GLU A 241 13.83 15.74 -24.10
CA GLU A 241 13.12 15.35 -22.87
C GLU A 241 12.13 14.21 -23.11
N ALA A 242 11.32 14.27 -24.18
CA ALA A 242 10.35 13.22 -24.50
C ALA A 242 11.04 11.89 -24.86
N ALA A 243 12.12 11.94 -25.64
CA ALA A 243 12.91 10.75 -25.98
C ALA A 243 13.56 10.15 -24.72
N ALA A 244 14.21 10.98 -23.89
CA ALA A 244 14.78 10.53 -22.63
C ALA A 244 13.71 9.94 -21.70
N PHE A 245 12.50 10.50 -21.68
CA PHE A 245 11.38 9.96 -20.93
C PHE A 245 10.99 8.56 -21.40
N VAL A 246 10.90 8.33 -22.71
CA VAL A 246 10.61 6.99 -23.24
C VAL A 246 11.71 6.00 -22.86
N GLN A 247 12.98 6.38 -23.04
CA GLN A 247 14.14 5.53 -22.74
C GLN A 247 14.31 5.21 -21.24
N SER A 248 13.90 6.12 -20.36
CA SER A 248 14.06 5.99 -18.91
C SER A 248 12.80 5.48 -18.19
N THR A 249 11.72 5.22 -18.92
CA THR A 249 10.48 4.67 -18.37
C THR A 249 10.06 3.42 -19.14
N ARG A 250 8.91 2.84 -18.79
CA ARG A 250 8.32 1.67 -19.46
C ARG A 250 7.53 1.99 -20.73
N ALA A 251 7.58 3.23 -21.23
CA ALA A 251 6.93 3.56 -22.51
C ALA A 251 7.56 2.76 -23.66
N SER A 252 6.76 2.42 -24.67
CA SER A 252 7.21 1.62 -25.82
C SER A 252 7.69 2.50 -26.97
N SER A 253 6.98 3.59 -27.27
CA SER A 253 7.29 4.44 -28.42
C SER A 253 7.01 5.92 -28.19
N LEU A 254 7.65 6.76 -29.00
CA LEU A 254 7.40 8.19 -29.13
C LEU A 254 6.56 8.45 -30.40
N VAL A 255 5.31 8.85 -30.20
CA VAL A 255 4.36 9.20 -31.26
C VAL A 255 4.49 10.70 -31.59
N LEU A 256 5.00 11.01 -32.77
CA LEU A 256 5.16 12.37 -33.26
C LEU A 256 3.99 12.76 -34.15
N VAL A 257 3.10 13.62 -33.64
CA VAL A 257 1.95 14.13 -34.39
C VAL A 257 2.38 15.37 -35.18
N HIS A 258 2.25 15.34 -36.50
CA HIS A 258 2.65 16.45 -37.37
C HIS A 258 1.62 16.71 -38.47
N LYS A 259 1.62 17.91 -39.06
CA LYS A 259 0.77 18.23 -40.20
C LYS A 259 1.12 17.30 -41.37
N ASP A 260 0.11 16.77 -42.06
CA ASP A 260 0.34 15.91 -43.23
C ASP A 260 1.03 16.71 -44.36
N PRO A 261 2.25 16.34 -44.78
CA PRO A 261 2.95 16.99 -45.88
C PRO A 261 2.15 16.96 -47.19
N ASN A 262 1.33 15.93 -47.40
CA ASN A 262 0.52 15.78 -48.61
C ASN A 262 -0.75 16.64 -48.59
N ALA A 263 -1.11 17.22 -47.44
CA ALA A 263 -2.28 18.07 -47.30
C ALA A 263 -2.05 19.54 -47.72
N THR A 264 -0.78 19.96 -47.90
CA THR A 264 -0.45 21.30 -48.40
C THR A 264 -0.05 21.26 -49.87
N ARG A 265 -0.38 22.35 -50.59
CA ARG A 265 0.06 22.56 -51.99
C ARG A 265 1.29 23.45 -52.09
N ASP A 266 1.77 23.97 -50.95
CA ASP A 266 2.95 24.80 -50.83
C ASP A 266 4.18 23.91 -50.62
N GLU A 267 5.09 23.91 -51.61
CA GLU A 267 6.29 23.06 -51.60
C GLU A 267 7.28 23.46 -50.51
N ASP A 268 7.36 24.76 -50.16
CA ASP A 268 8.23 25.24 -49.08
C ASP A 268 7.69 24.77 -47.71
N GLU A 269 6.37 24.80 -47.53
CA GLU A 269 5.71 24.28 -46.33
C GLU A 269 5.90 22.77 -46.20
N ARG A 270 5.77 22.02 -47.30
CA ARG A 270 6.00 20.58 -47.35
C ARG A 270 7.44 20.22 -46.92
N GLN A 271 8.44 20.84 -47.55
CA GLN A 271 9.85 20.61 -47.21
C GLN A 271 10.14 20.97 -45.75
N ARG A 272 9.51 22.02 -45.22
CA ARG A 272 9.65 22.41 -43.81
C ARG A 272 9.10 21.34 -42.86
N ILE A 273 7.95 20.72 -43.17
CA ILE A 273 7.37 19.65 -42.36
C ILE A 273 8.26 18.41 -42.40
N GLU A 274 8.68 17.99 -43.59
CA GLU A 274 9.54 16.81 -43.77
C GLU A 274 10.86 16.97 -43.01
N LYS A 275 11.52 18.13 -43.14
CA LYS A 275 12.75 18.46 -42.41
C LYS A 275 12.54 18.47 -40.89
N LEU A 276 11.37 18.91 -40.41
CA LEU A 276 11.06 18.93 -38.99
C LEU A 276 10.94 17.49 -38.45
N VAL A 277 10.28 16.59 -39.17
CA VAL A 277 10.18 15.17 -38.81
C VAL A 277 11.56 14.49 -38.86
N GLU A 278 12.36 14.74 -39.90
CA GLU A 278 13.73 14.24 -40.04
C GLU A 278 14.60 14.68 -38.84
N ASN A 279 14.58 15.97 -38.50
CA ASN A 279 15.30 16.51 -37.36
C ASN A 279 14.84 15.86 -36.05
N ALA A 280 13.53 15.66 -35.87
CA ALA A 280 12.99 15.02 -34.68
C ALA A 280 13.44 13.55 -34.57
N ARG A 281 13.48 12.81 -35.68
CA ARG A 281 14.03 11.44 -35.73
C ARG A 281 15.51 11.40 -35.37
N SER A 282 16.30 12.35 -35.88
CA SER A 282 17.71 12.45 -35.54
C SER A 282 17.93 12.77 -34.06
N ILE A 283 17.12 13.65 -33.46
CA ILE A 283 17.24 14.03 -32.05
C ILE A 283 16.82 12.88 -31.12
N ALA A 284 15.77 12.14 -31.48
CA ALA A 284 15.21 11.05 -30.67
C ALA A 284 15.98 9.73 -30.80
N GLY A 285 17.15 9.72 -31.46
CA GLY A 285 17.94 8.53 -31.80
C GLY A 285 17.98 7.46 -30.70
N GLY A 286 17.71 6.21 -31.08
CA GLY A 286 17.62 5.07 -30.16
C GLY A 286 16.24 4.86 -29.51
N THR A 287 15.25 5.70 -29.82
CA THR A 287 13.86 5.55 -29.38
C THR A 287 12.99 5.03 -30.53
N GLU A 288 12.11 4.06 -30.27
CA GLU A 288 11.09 3.66 -31.25
C GLU A 288 10.14 4.83 -31.52
N LEU A 289 10.01 5.24 -32.78
CA LEU A 289 9.35 6.49 -33.17
C LEU A 289 8.34 6.26 -34.27
N GLU A 290 7.11 6.69 -34.00
CA GLU A 290 5.97 6.60 -34.90
C GLU A 290 5.57 8.01 -35.35
N ALA A 291 5.66 8.29 -36.65
CA ALA A 291 5.28 9.60 -37.19
C ALA A 291 3.83 9.54 -37.68
N ARG A 292 2.97 10.40 -37.10
CA ARG A 292 1.54 10.42 -37.37
C ARG A 292 1.14 11.70 -38.10
N PRO A 293 0.90 11.63 -39.43
CA PRO A 293 0.40 12.78 -40.19
C PRO A 293 -1.06 13.04 -39.85
N VAL A 294 -1.42 14.31 -39.67
CA VAL A 294 -2.79 14.75 -39.39
C VAL A 294 -3.20 15.92 -40.29
N SER A 295 -4.48 15.95 -40.68
CA SER A 295 -5.05 17.04 -41.49
C SER A 295 -5.38 18.28 -40.67
N ALA A 296 -5.67 18.11 -39.37
CA ALA A 296 -5.92 19.20 -38.42
C ALA A 296 -4.62 19.75 -37.80
N LEU A 297 -4.73 20.81 -37.00
CA LEU A 297 -3.60 21.31 -36.21
C LEU A 297 -3.06 20.20 -35.28
N PRO A 298 -1.73 19.93 -35.27
CA PRO A 298 -1.14 18.86 -34.47
C PRO A 298 -1.55 18.87 -32.99
N THR A 299 -1.56 20.05 -32.35
CA THR A 299 -2.01 20.17 -30.95
C THR A 299 -3.46 19.74 -30.73
N ASN A 300 -4.35 19.99 -31.70
CA ASN A 300 -5.75 19.58 -31.58
C ASN A 300 -5.91 18.07 -31.81
N ALA A 301 -5.10 17.50 -32.69
CA ALA A 301 -5.11 16.08 -32.99
C ALA A 301 -4.56 15.20 -31.86
N LEU A 302 -3.80 15.76 -30.91
CA LEU A 302 -3.35 15.04 -29.70
C LEU A 302 -4.50 14.42 -28.90
N VAL A 303 -5.68 15.06 -28.88
CA VAL A 303 -6.85 14.52 -28.16
C VAL A 303 -7.30 13.20 -28.79
N GLN A 304 -7.37 13.16 -30.11
CA GLN A 304 -7.81 11.98 -30.85
C GLN A 304 -6.72 10.90 -30.86
N THR A 305 -5.46 11.30 -31.06
CA THR A 305 -4.30 10.41 -31.01
C THR A 305 -4.20 9.72 -29.64
N ALA A 306 -4.48 10.45 -28.56
CA ALA A 306 -4.45 9.88 -27.23
C ALA A 306 -5.47 8.75 -27.02
N ALA A 307 -6.63 8.86 -27.65
CA ALA A 307 -7.66 7.82 -27.63
C ALA A 307 -7.30 6.63 -28.55
N ASP A 308 -6.79 6.91 -29.75
CA ASP A 308 -6.60 5.90 -30.79
C ASP A 308 -5.34 5.03 -30.57
N GLU A 309 -4.26 5.57 -29.99
CA GLU A 309 -2.94 4.93 -29.99
C GLU A 309 -2.43 4.49 -28.61
N SER A 310 -3.34 4.32 -27.63
CA SER A 310 -2.98 3.92 -26.26
C SER A 310 -1.86 4.80 -25.69
N VAL A 311 -2.02 6.12 -25.77
CA VAL A 311 -1.00 7.07 -25.31
C VAL A 311 -1.07 7.17 -23.78
N GLY A 312 0.06 6.90 -23.13
CA GLY A 312 0.20 6.99 -21.69
C GLY A 312 0.62 8.38 -21.19
N VAL A 313 1.29 9.19 -22.02
CA VAL A 313 1.69 10.56 -21.68
C VAL A 313 1.64 11.46 -22.91
N ILE A 314 1.09 12.67 -22.75
CA ILE A 314 1.14 13.72 -23.77
C ILE A 314 2.19 14.75 -23.36
N VAL A 315 3.12 15.09 -24.25
CA VAL A 315 4.17 16.09 -24.00
C VAL A 315 3.80 17.41 -24.65
N ARG A 316 3.94 18.52 -23.92
CA ARG A 316 3.72 19.87 -24.43
C ARG A 316 4.80 20.85 -23.98
N PRO A 317 5.40 21.64 -24.88
CA PRO A 317 6.29 22.70 -24.48
C PRO A 317 5.51 23.87 -23.86
N LEU A 318 6.03 24.42 -22.76
CA LEU A 318 5.58 25.70 -22.23
C LEU A 318 6.79 26.44 -21.67
N ARG A 319 6.89 27.76 -21.88
CA ARG A 319 7.94 28.58 -21.21
C ARG A 319 7.40 29.20 -19.92
N PRO A 320 8.20 29.28 -18.83
CA PRO A 320 7.70 29.82 -17.56
C PRO A 320 7.36 31.30 -17.71
N THR A 321 6.21 31.74 -17.20
CA THR A 321 5.80 33.13 -17.32
C THR A 321 4.76 33.50 -16.26
N SER A 322 4.77 34.76 -15.84
CA SER A 322 3.75 35.38 -14.99
C SER A 322 2.63 36.06 -15.80
N SER A 323 2.71 36.04 -17.13
CA SER A 323 1.74 36.72 -18.01
C SER A 323 0.37 36.04 -18.03
N PRO A 324 -0.73 36.78 -18.21
CA PRO A 324 -2.08 36.22 -18.33
C PRO A 324 -2.21 35.15 -19.43
N ILE A 325 -1.51 35.34 -20.56
CA ILE A 325 -1.48 34.39 -21.68
C ILE A 325 -0.85 33.07 -21.25
N GLY A 326 0.21 33.10 -20.43
CA GLY A 326 0.82 31.89 -19.89
C GLY A 326 -0.09 31.10 -18.96
N PHE A 327 -0.84 31.78 -18.11
CA PHE A 327 -1.87 31.14 -17.29
C PHE A 327 -2.96 30.47 -18.13
N LEU A 328 -3.35 31.08 -19.26
CA LEU A 328 -4.29 30.47 -20.20
C LEU A 328 -3.72 29.20 -20.82
N LYS A 329 -2.43 29.21 -21.24
CA LYS A 329 -1.76 28.01 -21.76
C LYS A 329 -1.62 26.91 -20.71
N ALA A 330 -1.31 27.26 -19.46
CA ALA A 330 -1.26 26.34 -18.33
C ALA A 330 -2.63 25.69 -18.07
N ARG A 331 -3.72 26.47 -18.10
CA ARG A 331 -5.09 25.93 -18.02
C ARG A 331 -5.39 24.95 -19.14
N ARG A 332 -5.04 25.28 -20.39
CA ARG A 332 -5.25 24.37 -21.53
C ARG A 332 -4.49 23.04 -21.39
N ALA A 333 -3.33 23.02 -20.75
CA ALA A 333 -2.61 21.77 -20.46
C ALA A 333 -3.34 20.91 -19.40
N ILE A 334 -3.86 21.56 -18.35
CA ILE A 334 -4.68 20.90 -17.32
C ILE A 334 -5.98 20.36 -17.94
N ASP A 335 -6.65 21.16 -18.76
CA ASP A 335 -7.91 20.78 -19.40
C ASP A 335 -7.70 19.65 -20.42
N LEU A 336 -6.55 19.61 -21.09
CA LEU A 336 -6.16 18.48 -21.94
C LEU A 336 -6.05 17.19 -21.13
N ALA A 337 -5.31 17.22 -20.01
CA ALA A 337 -5.15 16.05 -19.14
C ALA A 337 -6.50 15.53 -18.59
N ARG A 338 -7.45 16.42 -18.32
CA ARG A 338 -8.81 16.04 -17.92
C ARG A 338 -9.62 15.45 -19.07
N LYS A 339 -9.57 16.08 -20.24
CA LYS A 339 -10.38 15.69 -21.40
C LYS A 339 -9.99 14.32 -21.93
N THR A 340 -8.69 13.99 -21.92
CA THR A 340 -8.18 12.71 -22.42
C THR A 340 -7.96 11.69 -21.33
N GLU A 341 -8.09 12.08 -20.05
CA GLU A 341 -7.70 11.26 -18.89
C GLU A 341 -6.25 10.75 -18.97
N THR A 342 -5.40 11.47 -19.71
CA THR A 342 -4.00 11.14 -19.96
C THR A 342 -3.08 12.13 -19.23
N PRO A 343 -2.02 11.66 -18.56
CA PRO A 343 -0.99 12.51 -18.02
C PRO A 343 -0.41 13.46 -19.07
N VAL A 344 -0.21 14.74 -18.69
CA VAL A 344 0.39 15.75 -19.57
C VAL A 344 1.72 16.22 -18.98
N LEU A 345 2.83 15.91 -19.66
CA LEU A 345 4.15 16.44 -19.36
C LEU A 345 4.29 17.83 -19.98
N VAL A 346 4.24 18.85 -19.15
CA VAL A 346 4.58 20.23 -19.51
C VAL A 346 6.11 20.36 -19.44
N SER A 347 6.73 20.20 -20.61
CA SER A 347 8.19 20.18 -20.79
C SER A 347 8.80 21.57 -20.58
N ARG A 348 9.87 21.60 -19.78
CA ARG A 348 10.82 22.72 -19.64
C ARG A 348 12.21 22.38 -20.14
N GLY A 349 12.44 21.13 -20.57
CA GLY A 349 13.77 20.63 -20.88
C GLY A 349 14.61 20.34 -19.63
N THR A 350 13.99 20.15 -18.46
CA THR A 350 14.70 19.83 -17.21
C THR A 350 14.84 18.32 -17.04
N PHE A 351 15.69 17.72 -17.87
CA PHE A 351 16.06 16.29 -17.85
C PHE A 351 17.60 16.16 -17.91
N PRO A 352 18.20 15.02 -17.51
CA PRO A 352 17.58 13.84 -16.89
C PRO A 352 16.98 14.15 -15.51
N TYR A 353 15.95 13.40 -15.11
CA TYR A 353 15.33 13.61 -13.81
C TYR A 353 16.17 12.95 -12.71
N GLN A 354 16.82 13.75 -11.87
CA GLN A 354 17.56 13.27 -10.70
C GLN A 354 16.82 13.57 -9.40
N ARG A 355 15.94 14.58 -9.41
CA ARG A 355 15.15 15.03 -8.26
C ARG A 355 13.68 15.21 -8.66
N VAL A 356 12.84 14.32 -8.14
CA VAL A 356 11.38 14.35 -8.34
C VAL A 356 10.71 14.93 -7.10
N LEU A 357 9.79 15.88 -7.31
CA LEU A 357 9.01 16.49 -6.24
C LEU A 357 7.51 16.18 -6.42
N VAL A 358 6.85 15.81 -5.34
CA VAL A 358 5.40 15.60 -5.31
C VAL A 358 4.75 16.35 -4.14
N PRO A 359 3.73 17.18 -4.38
CA PRO A 359 2.93 17.72 -3.29
C PRO A 359 2.11 16.61 -2.61
N ALA A 360 2.39 16.35 -1.35
CA ALA A 360 1.72 15.32 -0.57
C ALA A 360 0.29 15.77 -0.22
N ARG A 361 -0.71 15.04 -0.70
CA ARG A 361 -2.13 15.25 -0.40
C ARG A 361 -2.84 13.91 -0.30
N ARG A 362 -3.83 13.79 0.60
CA ARG A 362 -4.63 12.57 0.78
C ARG A 362 -5.83 12.45 -0.17
N THR A 363 -6.06 13.45 -1.03
CA THR A 363 -7.12 13.44 -2.06
C THR A 363 -6.83 12.39 -3.14
N LYS A 364 -7.85 11.96 -3.91
CA LYS A 364 -7.68 11.00 -5.01
C LYS A 364 -6.59 11.45 -6.00
N ALA A 365 -6.64 12.71 -6.43
CA ALA A 365 -5.60 13.31 -7.27
C ALA A 365 -4.21 13.29 -6.62
N GLY A 366 -4.11 13.60 -5.32
CA GLY A 366 -2.85 13.57 -4.57
C GLY A 366 -2.23 12.17 -4.51
N ARG A 367 -3.06 11.14 -4.30
CA ARG A 367 -2.64 9.74 -4.30
C ARG A 367 -2.14 9.29 -5.66
N SER A 368 -2.88 9.63 -6.72
CA SER A 368 -2.47 9.33 -8.11
C SER A 368 -1.12 9.97 -8.44
N ALA A 369 -0.93 11.24 -8.10
CA ALA A 369 0.34 11.94 -8.28
C ALA A 369 1.49 11.32 -7.46
N ALA A 370 1.24 10.95 -6.20
CA ALA A 370 2.24 10.28 -5.36
C ALA A 370 2.72 8.97 -5.99
N ARG A 371 1.80 8.11 -6.41
CA ARG A 371 2.12 6.84 -7.07
C ARG A 371 2.94 7.05 -8.34
N THR A 372 2.49 7.95 -9.23
CA THR A 372 3.24 8.28 -10.45
C THR A 372 4.63 8.84 -10.15
N ALA A 373 4.77 9.69 -9.13
CA ALA A 373 6.07 10.23 -8.73
C ALA A 373 7.02 9.14 -8.21
N ILE A 374 6.50 8.20 -7.42
CA ILE A 374 7.27 7.05 -6.94
C ILE A 374 7.70 6.17 -8.12
N ASP A 375 6.77 5.83 -9.01
CA ASP A 375 7.07 4.99 -10.17
C ASP A 375 8.15 5.60 -11.07
N ILE A 376 8.08 6.90 -11.34
CA ILE A 376 9.10 7.60 -12.13
C ILE A 376 10.42 7.62 -11.37
N ALA A 377 10.41 7.99 -10.08
CA ALA A 377 11.63 8.07 -9.28
C ALA A 377 12.37 6.73 -9.21
N VAL A 378 11.63 5.62 -9.09
CA VAL A 378 12.20 4.26 -9.11
C VAL A 378 12.78 3.92 -10.48
N GLN A 379 12.08 4.22 -11.57
CA GLN A 379 12.52 3.89 -12.93
C GLN A 379 13.77 4.66 -13.35
N VAL A 380 13.86 5.95 -12.97
CA VAL A 380 14.98 6.82 -13.35
C VAL A 380 16.08 6.91 -12.28
N GLY A 381 15.90 6.26 -11.12
CA GLY A 381 16.83 6.33 -9.99
C GLY A 381 16.93 7.71 -9.33
N ALA A 382 15.84 8.49 -9.34
CA ALA A 382 15.82 9.84 -8.78
C ALA A 382 15.54 9.88 -7.26
N GLU A 383 16.01 10.94 -6.61
CA GLU A 383 15.56 11.30 -5.27
C GLU A 383 14.11 11.75 -5.29
N LEU A 384 13.27 11.21 -4.39
CA LEU A 384 11.87 11.62 -4.25
C LEU A 384 11.66 12.49 -3.01
N THR A 385 11.13 13.70 -3.22
CA THR A 385 10.73 14.63 -2.16
C THR A 385 9.21 14.79 -2.12
N ALA A 386 8.60 14.44 -0.99
CA ALA A 386 7.18 14.69 -0.73
C ALA A 386 7.03 15.94 0.14
N ILE A 387 6.29 16.94 -0.35
CA ILE A 387 6.11 18.21 0.35
C ILE A 387 4.64 18.48 0.69
N ALA A 388 4.36 18.74 1.96
CA ALA A 388 3.05 19.20 2.42
C ALA A 388 3.13 20.68 2.81
N ALA A 389 2.25 21.50 2.23
CA ALA A 389 2.11 22.90 2.61
C ALA A 389 0.94 23.04 3.59
N VAL A 390 1.22 23.60 4.76
CA VAL A 390 0.22 23.91 5.79
C VAL A 390 -0.03 25.41 5.77
N GLU A 391 -1.27 25.84 5.74
CA GLU A 391 -1.59 27.26 5.79
C GLU A 391 -1.14 27.90 7.13
N PRO A 392 -0.99 29.22 7.19
CA PRO A 392 -0.68 29.91 8.44
C PRO A 392 -1.70 29.62 9.54
N ALA A 393 -1.30 29.72 10.81
CA ALA A 393 -2.15 29.35 11.95
C ALA A 393 -3.49 30.10 12.04
N PHE A 394 -3.59 31.29 11.44
CA PHE A 394 -4.83 32.07 11.39
C PHE A 394 -5.82 31.61 10.30
N LEU A 395 -5.41 30.74 9.37
CA LEU A 395 -6.26 30.13 8.33
C LEU A 395 -6.38 28.61 8.47
N ALA A 396 -5.37 27.97 9.07
CA ALA A 396 -5.31 26.52 9.19
C ALA A 396 -6.25 25.98 10.26
N SER A 397 -6.85 24.82 9.99
CA SER A 397 -7.51 24.04 11.04
C SER A 397 -6.50 23.59 12.10
N PRO A 398 -6.92 23.36 13.36
CA PRO A 398 -6.06 22.79 14.40
C PRO A 398 -5.38 21.47 13.98
N GLU A 399 -6.02 20.72 13.08
CA GLU A 399 -5.59 19.41 12.61
C GLU A 399 -4.66 19.47 11.38
N ALA A 400 -4.52 20.62 10.71
CA ALA A 400 -3.82 20.73 9.43
C ALA A 400 -2.35 20.22 9.48
N GLY A 401 -1.68 20.41 10.62
CA GLY A 401 -0.33 19.87 10.83
C GLY A 401 -0.30 18.34 10.95
N HIS A 402 -1.33 17.75 11.56
CA HIS A 402 -1.48 16.30 11.63
C HIS A 402 -1.85 15.73 10.25
N GLU A 403 -2.78 16.35 9.53
CA GLU A 403 -3.13 15.96 8.15
C GLU A 403 -1.93 15.99 7.20
N ALA A 404 -1.06 17.00 7.31
CA ALA A 404 0.17 17.09 6.53
C ALA A 404 1.15 15.95 6.84
N ARG A 405 1.28 15.56 8.12
CA ARG A 405 2.09 14.39 8.52
C ARG A 405 1.51 13.11 7.95
N LEU A 406 0.20 12.92 8.04
CA LEU A 406 -0.49 11.75 7.45
C LEU A 406 -0.31 11.71 5.92
N ALA A 407 -0.38 12.85 5.24
CA ALA A 407 -0.18 12.91 3.79
C ALA A 407 1.23 12.48 3.39
N ILE A 408 2.27 12.90 4.13
CA ILE A 408 3.66 12.47 3.88
C ILE A 408 3.85 10.99 4.26
N GLY A 409 3.26 10.55 5.39
CA GLY A 409 3.27 9.16 5.82
C GLY A 409 2.75 8.24 4.73
N PHE A 410 1.61 8.59 4.12
CA PHE A 410 1.04 7.87 2.99
C PHE A 410 2.02 7.73 1.81
N VAL A 411 2.69 8.81 1.39
CA VAL A 411 3.67 8.73 0.28
C VAL A 411 4.86 7.83 0.65
N ARG A 412 5.30 7.86 1.91
CA ARG A 412 6.37 6.98 2.41
C ARG A 412 5.96 5.52 2.41
N GLU A 413 4.76 5.21 2.86
CA GLU A 413 4.20 3.85 2.88
C GLU A 413 4.13 3.29 1.46
N GLU A 414 3.55 4.03 0.51
CA GLU A 414 3.46 3.62 -0.90
C GLU A 414 4.85 3.46 -1.53
N ALA A 415 5.82 4.30 -1.17
CA ALA A 415 7.18 4.22 -1.70
C ALA A 415 7.97 3.03 -1.12
N THR A 416 7.70 2.66 0.14
CA THR A 416 8.35 1.52 0.80
C THR A 416 8.06 0.20 0.07
N VAL A 417 6.86 0.07 -0.50
CA VAL A 417 6.46 -1.08 -1.35
C VAL A 417 7.38 -1.27 -2.56
N LEU A 418 7.97 -0.19 -3.07
CA LEU A 418 8.91 -0.18 -4.20
C LEU A 418 10.38 -0.02 -3.77
N GLY A 419 10.68 -0.08 -2.47
CA GLY A 419 12.03 0.13 -1.94
C GLY A 419 12.55 1.57 -2.09
N GLN A 420 11.66 2.53 -2.37
CA GLN A 420 12.03 3.92 -2.61
C GLN A 420 11.98 4.74 -1.32
N HIS A 421 13.06 5.44 -1.00
CA HIS A 421 13.09 6.36 0.14
C HIS A 421 12.50 7.73 -0.23
N VAL A 422 11.72 8.32 0.69
CA VAL A 422 11.05 9.62 0.48
C VAL A 422 11.49 10.66 1.50
N LYS A 423 12.08 11.75 1.02
CA LYS A 423 12.39 12.95 1.82
C LYS A 423 11.09 13.74 2.05
N GLY A 424 10.53 13.63 3.26
CA GLY A 424 9.31 14.34 3.65
C GLY A 424 9.59 15.75 4.17
N ARG A 425 8.92 16.77 3.65
CA ARG A 425 9.03 18.17 4.10
C ARG A 425 7.66 18.75 4.40
N ILE A 426 7.49 19.33 5.59
CA ILE A 426 6.30 20.11 5.94
C ILE A 426 6.72 21.58 6.02
N ARG A 427 6.03 22.45 5.31
CA ARG A 427 6.29 23.90 5.34
C ARG A 427 5.01 24.67 5.59
N ARG A 428 5.12 25.73 6.39
CA ARG A 428 4.00 26.63 6.68
C ARG A 428 4.04 27.84 5.74
N GLY A 429 2.87 28.25 5.23
CA GLY A 429 2.72 29.43 4.39
C GLY A 429 1.66 29.28 3.30
N ASN A 430 1.62 30.22 2.37
CA ASN A 430 0.74 30.12 1.20
C ASN A 430 1.12 28.87 0.36
N PRO A 431 0.20 27.93 0.12
CA PRO A 431 0.54 26.66 -0.55
C PRO A 431 1.20 26.83 -1.92
N GLY A 432 0.73 27.76 -2.74
CA GLY A 432 1.31 28.00 -4.07
C GLY A 432 2.75 28.51 -3.98
N ARG A 433 3.02 29.48 -3.08
CA ARG A 433 4.38 30.01 -2.89
C ARG A 433 5.32 29.01 -2.24
N VAL A 434 4.85 28.25 -1.26
CA VAL A 434 5.63 27.20 -0.58
C VAL A 434 6.07 26.13 -1.58
N LEU A 435 5.13 25.65 -2.40
CA LEU A 435 5.41 24.64 -3.41
C LEU A 435 6.35 25.19 -4.49
N LEU A 436 6.07 26.38 -5.04
CA LEU A 436 6.95 26.99 -6.04
C LEU A 436 8.37 27.26 -5.50
N GLY A 437 8.49 27.67 -4.23
CA GLY A 437 9.78 27.82 -3.57
C GLY A 437 10.54 26.51 -3.48
N ALA A 438 9.87 25.43 -3.08
CA ALA A 438 10.49 24.11 -3.03
C ALA A 438 10.92 23.58 -4.41
N ILE A 439 10.15 23.89 -5.47
CA ILE A 439 10.53 23.57 -6.85
C ILE A 439 11.84 24.28 -7.24
N ARG A 440 11.96 25.57 -6.88
CA ARG A 440 13.15 26.40 -7.16
C ARG A 440 14.39 25.98 -6.38
N GLU A 441 14.26 25.21 -5.31
CA GLU A 441 15.39 24.61 -4.57
C GLU A 441 16.06 23.47 -5.35
N GLY A 442 15.55 23.13 -6.54
CA GLY A 442 16.17 22.22 -7.49
C GLY A 442 15.40 20.92 -7.63
N SER A 443 14.12 20.97 -8.00
CA SER A 443 13.47 19.80 -8.60
C SER A 443 13.70 19.81 -10.12
N ASP A 444 13.85 18.64 -10.73
CA ASP A 444 13.93 18.50 -12.19
C ASP A 444 12.55 18.16 -12.77
N LEU A 445 11.76 17.37 -12.02
CA LEU A 445 10.37 17.02 -12.34
C LEU A 445 9.46 17.24 -11.14
N VAL A 446 8.28 17.81 -11.41
CA VAL A 446 7.21 17.94 -10.42
C VAL A 446 6.00 17.15 -10.88
N VAL A 447 5.47 16.28 -10.03
CA VAL A 447 4.27 15.50 -10.33
C VAL A 447 3.08 16.12 -9.60
N LEU A 448 2.11 16.63 -10.37
CA LEU A 448 0.94 17.35 -9.86
C LEU A 448 -0.34 16.58 -10.17
N GLY A 449 -1.06 16.20 -9.13
CA GLY A 449 -2.38 15.58 -9.27
C GLY A 449 -3.46 16.62 -9.55
N ILE A 450 -4.37 16.31 -10.46
CA ILE A 450 -5.58 17.10 -10.72
C ILE A 450 -6.84 16.24 -10.63
N ASP A 451 -7.93 16.80 -10.10
CA ASP A 451 -9.23 16.12 -10.12
C ASP A 451 -9.87 16.25 -11.52
N LEU A 452 -10.51 15.17 -11.99
CA LEU A 452 -11.27 15.14 -13.25
C LEU A 452 -12.49 16.07 -13.22
N HIS A 453 -13.20 16.11 -12.09
CA HIS A 453 -14.39 16.94 -11.89
C HIS A 453 -14.14 18.00 -10.80
N PRO A 454 -13.55 19.15 -11.14
CA PRO A 454 -13.30 20.19 -10.15
C PRO A 454 -14.61 20.78 -9.62
N LYS A 455 -14.71 20.93 -8.29
CA LYS A 455 -15.86 21.58 -7.63
C LYS A 455 -16.10 23.02 -8.10
N ASN A 456 -15.08 23.70 -8.63
CA ASN A 456 -15.20 25.06 -9.16
C ASN A 456 -14.26 25.27 -10.38
N ARG A 457 -14.82 25.59 -11.55
CA ARG A 457 -14.06 25.82 -12.80
C ARG A 457 -13.38 27.20 -12.86
N PHE A 458 -13.84 28.16 -12.05
CA PHE A 458 -13.42 29.57 -12.15
C PHE A 458 -12.27 29.95 -11.19
N GLN A 459 -12.03 29.20 -10.11
CA GLN A 459 -10.88 29.44 -9.23
C GLN A 459 -9.55 29.17 -9.96
N LEU A 460 -8.60 30.11 -9.85
CA LEU A 460 -7.21 29.85 -10.19
C LEU A 460 -6.70 28.73 -9.28
N SER A 461 -6.72 27.51 -9.80
CA SER A 461 -6.16 26.37 -9.07
C SER A 461 -4.67 26.61 -8.85
N ILE A 462 -4.18 26.27 -7.65
CA ILE A 462 -2.74 26.26 -7.33
C ILE A 462 -1.96 25.50 -8.40
N ALA A 463 -2.56 24.46 -9.00
CA ALA A 463 -2.00 23.72 -10.13
C ALA A 463 -1.71 24.63 -11.34
N ALA A 464 -2.66 25.47 -11.79
CA ALA A 464 -2.42 26.38 -12.91
C ALA A 464 -1.31 27.40 -12.61
N TYR A 465 -1.24 27.88 -11.37
CA TYR A 465 -0.16 28.76 -10.92
C TYR A 465 1.21 28.07 -10.97
N LEU A 466 1.31 26.84 -10.46
CA LEU A 466 2.55 26.05 -10.53
C LEU A 466 2.92 25.72 -11.98
N VAL A 467 1.96 25.27 -12.80
CA VAL A 467 2.15 24.97 -14.22
C VAL A 467 2.58 26.21 -15.00
N ALA A 468 2.12 27.41 -14.67
CA ALA A 468 2.55 28.62 -15.37
C ALA A 468 3.98 29.06 -14.99
N GLN A 469 4.33 28.98 -13.69
CA GLN A 469 5.53 29.62 -13.14
C GLN A 469 6.70 28.68 -12.82
N SER A 470 6.50 27.37 -12.81
CA SER A 470 7.55 26.42 -12.49
C SER A 470 8.71 26.49 -13.49
N PRO A 471 9.97 26.60 -13.01
CA PRO A 471 11.15 26.46 -13.86
C PRO A 471 11.39 25.00 -14.28
N SER A 472 10.86 24.04 -13.51
CA SER A 472 10.98 22.60 -13.75
C SER A 472 9.82 22.07 -14.58
N SER A 473 10.06 20.99 -15.31
CA SER A 473 9.04 20.20 -15.99
C SER A 473 7.99 19.73 -15.01
N ILE A 474 6.73 19.75 -15.46
CA ILE A 474 5.59 19.35 -14.63
C ILE A 474 4.84 18.24 -15.33
N LEU A 475 4.72 17.10 -14.67
CA LEU A 475 3.81 16.04 -15.08
C LEU A 475 2.47 16.24 -14.36
N ILE A 476 1.45 16.60 -15.13
CA ILE A 476 0.07 16.74 -14.66
C ILE A 476 -0.59 15.37 -14.75
N VAL A 477 -1.05 14.83 -13.62
CA VAL A 477 -1.62 13.49 -13.52
C VAL A 477 -3.11 13.59 -13.17
N PRO A 478 -4.02 13.11 -14.02
CA PRO A 478 -5.44 13.07 -13.70
C PRO A 478 -5.73 12.02 -12.61
N SER A 479 -6.64 12.34 -11.69
CA SER A 479 -7.15 11.38 -10.71
C SER A 479 -7.82 10.21 -11.43
N ARG A 480 -7.44 8.98 -11.09
CA ARG A 480 -8.22 7.78 -11.44
C ARG A 480 -9.16 7.40 -10.30
N GLU A 481 -10.30 6.81 -10.64
CA GLU A 481 -11.34 6.43 -9.69
C GLU A 481 -10.92 5.34 -8.72
#